data_AF-A0A0R1GHH7-F1
#
_entry.id   AF-A0A0R1GHH7-F1
#
_cell.length_a   1.000
_cell.length_b   1.000
_cell.length_c   1.000
_cell.angle_alpha   90.00
_cell.angle_beta   90.00
_cell.angle_gamma   90.00
#
_symmetry.space_group_name_H-M   'P 1'
#
loop_
_entity.id
_entity.type
_entity.pdbx_description
1 polymer ?
#
loop_
_entity_poly.entity_id
_entity_poly.type
_entity_poly.pdbx_seq_one_letter_code
_entity_poly.pdbx_strand_id
1 'polypeptide(L)' 'MANADIYFPENNLLVNRMGADFLAKNGDLLDDFFERTNSSKLDYQQVWITTGYVTSEHTYLVEMSFE' A
#
# COMPACT_ATOMS: atom_id res chain seq x y z
N MET A 1 9.37 16.02 12.90
CA MET A 1 9.79 14.61 12.78
C MET A 1 8.56 13.82 12.36
N ALA A 2 8.65 12.95 11.36
CA ALA A 2 7.53 12.09 10.98
C ALA A 2 7.36 11.01 12.05
N ASN A 3 6.15 10.85 12.59
CA ASN A 3 5.86 9.80 13.55
C ASN A 3 5.52 8.51 12.78
N ALA A 4 6.38 7.50 12.89
CA ALA A 4 6.22 6.23 12.19
C ALA A 4 4.94 5.49 12.62
N ASP A 5 4.52 5.65 13.87
CA ASP A 5 3.32 5.00 14.44
C ASP A 5 2.03 5.43 13.74
N ILE A 6 2.04 6.62 13.11
CA ILE A 6 0.90 7.11 12.30
C ILE A 6 0.71 6.25 11.06
N TYR A 7 1.79 5.74 10.48
CA TYR A 7 1.78 4.97 9.24
C TYR A 7 1.93 3.47 9.49
N PHE A 8 2.53 3.06 10.59
CA PHE A 8 2.82 1.66 10.93
C PHE A 8 2.43 1.39 12.38
N PRO A 9 1.14 1.29 12.69
CA PRO A 9 0.72 1.07 14.07
C PRO A 9 1.23 -0.28 14.59
N GLU A 10 1.68 -0.30 15.85
CA GLU A 10 2.23 -1.50 16.47
C GLU A 10 1.15 -2.59 16.62
N ASN A 11 1.44 -3.80 16.11
CA ASN A 11 0.57 -4.98 16.17
C ASN A 11 -0.87 -4.75 15.70
N ASN A 12 -1.08 -3.72 14.87
CA ASN A 12 -2.36 -3.36 14.26
C ASN A 12 -2.14 -3.12 12.77
N LEU A 13 -3.23 -3.16 12.01
CA LEU A 13 -3.23 -2.85 10.58
C LEU A 13 -3.90 -1.50 10.34
N LEU A 14 -3.24 -0.64 9.57
CA LEU A 14 -3.81 0.56 9.00
C LEU A 14 -4.12 0.28 7.54
N VAL A 15 -5.38 0.50 7.12
CA VAL A 15 -5.82 0.27 5.74
C VAL A 15 -6.35 1.58 5.17
N ASN A 16 -5.78 2.03 4.05
CA ASN A 16 -6.17 3.27 3.39
C ASN A 16 -6.50 3.02 1.91
N ARG A 17 -7.65 3.51 1.46
CA ARG A 17 -7.93 3.65 0.03
C ARG A 17 -7.26 4.91 -0.48
N MET A 18 -6.42 4.79 -1.49
CA MET A 18 -5.68 5.93 -2.02
C MET A 18 -6.57 6.79 -2.92
N GLY A 19 -6.47 8.10 -2.74
CA GLY A 19 -7.23 9.09 -3.51
C GLY A 19 -6.66 9.32 -4.91
N ALA A 20 -7.46 9.95 -5.77
CA ALA A 20 -7.11 10.21 -7.16
C ALA A 20 -5.78 10.98 -7.33
N ASP A 21 -5.52 11.98 -6.48
CA ASP A 21 -4.27 12.75 -6.52
C ASP A 21 -3.03 11.87 -6.24
N PHE A 22 -3.17 10.88 -5.36
CA PHE A 22 -2.10 9.93 -5.08
C PHE A 22 -1.86 9.00 -6.27
N LEU A 23 -2.93 8.49 -6.88
CA LEU A 23 -2.83 7.62 -8.06
C LEU A 23 -2.17 8.38 -9.22
N ALA A 24 -2.63 9.60 -9.51
CA ALA A 24 -2.09 10.44 -10.57
C ALA A 24 -0.62 10.78 -10.36
N LYS A 25 -0.19 11.00 -9.11
CA LYS A 25 1.20 11.32 -8.77
C LYS A 25 2.14 10.12 -8.85
N ASN A 26 1.65 8.91 -8.59
CA ASN A 26 2.48 7.72 -8.44
C ASN A 26 2.16 6.63 -9.47
N GLY A 27 1.47 6.96 -10.57
CA GLY A 27 0.99 6.01 -11.58
C GLY A 27 2.07 5.04 -12.05
N ASP A 28 3.21 5.54 -12.53
CA ASP A 28 4.31 4.71 -13.03
C ASP A 28 4.78 3.65 -12.01
N LEU A 29 4.83 4.00 -10.72
CA LEU A 29 5.23 3.08 -9.66
C LEU A 29 4.14 2.04 -9.39
N LEU A 30 2.88 2.47 -9.35
CA LEU A 30 1.73 1.60 -9.11
C LEU A 30 1.54 0.62 -10.26
N ASP A 31 1.80 1.04 -11.50
CA ASP A 31 1.75 0.19 -12.69
C ASP A 31 2.83 -0.90 -12.64
N ASP A 32 4.08 -0.57 -12.25
CA ASP A 32 5.14 -1.58 -12.05
C ASP A 32 4.76 -2.62 -10.97
N PHE A 33 4.14 -2.18 -9.88
CA PHE A 33 3.63 -3.13 -8.87
C PHE A 33 2.45 -3.96 -9.37
N PHE A 34 1.54 -3.35 -10.13
CA PHE A 34 0.39 -4.04 -10.70
C PHE A 34 0.83 -5.12 -11.69
N GLU A 35 1.79 -4.85 -12.58
CA GLU A 35 2.33 -5.82 -13.54
C GLU A 35 2.92 -7.05 -12.84
N ARG A 36 3.56 -6.87 -11.68
CA ARG A 36 4.14 -7.96 -10.88
C ARG A 36 3.10 -8.88 -10.24
N THR A 37 1.84 -8.44 -10.12
CA THR A 37 0.76 -9.28 -9.61
C THR A 37 0.40 -10.44 -10.56
N ASN A 38 0.88 -10.40 -11.82
CA ASN A 38 0.48 -11.33 -12.89
C ASN A 38 -1.05 -11.41 -13.06
N SER A 39 -1.76 -10.32 -12.76
CA SER A 39 -3.20 -10.22 -12.90
C SER A 39 -3.63 -10.34 -14.37
N SER A 40 -4.78 -10.96 -14.63
CA SER A 40 -5.40 -11.00 -15.95
C SER A 40 -6.20 -9.73 -16.28
N LYS A 41 -6.30 -8.77 -15.34
CA LYS A 41 -6.98 -7.49 -15.55
C LYS A 41 -6.10 -6.57 -16.40
N LEU A 42 -6.75 -5.75 -17.24
CA LEU A 42 -6.07 -4.78 -18.10
C LEU A 42 -5.68 -3.49 -17.36
N ASP A 43 -6.40 -3.15 -16.29
CA ASP A 43 -6.17 -1.96 -15.46
C ASP A 43 -6.63 -2.18 -14.00
N TYR A 44 -6.39 -1.18 -13.16
CA TYR A 44 -6.95 -1.04 -11.81
C TYR A 44 -7.55 0.36 -11.65
N GLN A 45 -8.60 0.47 -10.84
CA GLN A 45 -9.28 1.74 -10.58
C GLN A 45 -9.05 2.20 -9.14
N GLN A 46 -8.75 1.26 -8.24
CA GLN A 46 -8.54 1.54 -6.84
C GLN A 46 -7.26 0.86 -6.35
N VAL A 47 -6.53 1.58 -5.50
CA VAL A 47 -5.39 1.02 -4.78
C VAL A 47 -5.65 1.16 -3.30
N TRP A 48 -5.52 0.03 -2.60
CA TRP A 48 -5.55 -0.04 -1.15
C TRP A 48 -4.14 -0.29 -0.65
N ILE A 49 -3.73 0.46 0.38
CA ILE A 49 -2.45 0.25 1.06
C ILE A 49 -2.72 -0.18 2.49
N THR A 50 -2.18 -1.33 2.85
CA THR A 50 -2.19 -1.87 4.21
C THR A 50 -0.79 -1.76 4.80
N THR A 51 -0.68 -1.18 5.98
CA THR A 51 0.58 -1.02 6.70
C THR A 51 0.46 -1.47 8.16
N GLY A 52 1.57 -1.87 8.75
CA GLY A 52 1.65 -2.21 10.17
C GLY A 52 3.08 -2.53 10.60
N TYR A 53 3.31 -2.51 11.91
CA TYR A 53 4.58 -2.96 12.49
C TYR A 53 4.36 -4.22 13.32
N VAL A 54 4.95 -5.33 12.90
CA VAL A 54 4.90 -6.61 13.61
C VAL A 54 6.05 -6.64 14.61
N THR A 55 5.75 -6.27 15.86
CA THR A 55 6.78 -6.08 16.90
C THR A 55 7.54 -7.37 17.23
N SER A 56 6.88 -8.53 17.18
CA SER A 56 7.54 -9.82 17.46
C SER A 56 8.65 -10.13 16.44
N GLU A 57 8.40 -9.82 15.18
CA GLU A 57 9.31 -10.08 14.06
C GLU A 57 10.20 -8.88 13.73
N HIS A 58 10.06 -7.77 14.46
CA HIS A 58 10.75 -6.51 14.20
C HIS A 58 10.67 -6.07 12.73
N THR A 59 9.49 -6.25 12.11
CA THR A 59 9.29 -6.14 10.67
C THR A 59 8.13 -5.20 10.33
N TYR A 60 8.32 -4.36 9.32
CA TYR A 60 7.27 -3.51 8.75
C TYR A 60 6.55 -4.23 7.61
N LEU A 61 5.23 -4.24 7.66
CA LEU A 61 4.38 -4.69 6.58
C LEU A 61 4.00 -3.50 5.71
N VAL A 62 4.19 -3.66 4.39
CA VAL A 62 3.56 -2.83 3.37
C VAL A 62 2.94 -3.78 2.35
N GLU A 63 1.64 -3.70 2.20
CA GLU A 63 0.89 -4.48 1.23
C GLU A 63 0.07 -3.52 0.35
N MET A 64 0.00 -3.84 -0.94
CA MET A 64 -0.74 -3.06 -1.94
C MET A 64 -1.70 -3.98 -2.68
N SER A 65 -2.98 -3.64 -2.64
CA SER A 65 -4.05 -4.34 -3.32
C SER A 65 -4.61 -3.47 -4.45
N PHE A 66 -4.74 -4.07 -5.62
CA PHE A 66 -5.20 -3.41 -6.85
C PHE A 66 -6.57 -3.97 -7.25
N GLU A 67 -7.59 -3.11 -7.30
CA GLU A 67 -8.98 -3.48 -7.58
C GLU A 67 -9.53 -2.87 -8.87
#